data_AF-A0A9D5AI54-F1
#
_entry.id   AF-A0A9D5AI54-F1
#
_cell.length_a   1.000
_cell.length_b   1.000
_cell.length_c   1.000
_cell.angle_alpha   90.00
_cell.angle_beta   90.00
_cell.angle_gamma   90.00
#
_symmetry.space_group_name_H-M   'P 1'
#
loop_
_entity.id
_entity.type
_entity.pdbx_description
1 polymer ?
#
loop_
_entity_poly.entity_id
_entity_poly.type
_entity_poly.pdbx_seq_one_letter_code
_entity_poly.pdbx_strand_id
1 'polypeptide(L)'
;MEKLKELFVKKDLCLQVILTDRDLALMKPIEIVFPRSINLLCRFHINKNVGVKCKQHVVNDLQKTIDTLWMEVVWASDEVEYGQRLHQLEQACVDYSGFINYVKDTWLTPHRHRFVGAWINRVLHLGNTTTNRVESAHWKLKKMLGNSIGDMVKCWEAMNNNLRLQLGNIRASFQKSFYEVKHAHISPFYGYLCGSVSRAALRRITEELLRVDYVGTNRKICVCNIRTSYGLPCACELGRYALGGIPIPIDDVHVHWRKLTMEVELEVGADDGSEMDMTCAIDELWKRFRSLDVIGKRALKSRVCELAYPTVTPLCPPPKKLKTKGGVKKKRKKLAEYDVYRDPSYHEYLDKASQSSQRQSQPSQTSKKLKLSKKQPQFTLQFPNHIMSYIEDVVNVESDGDCGFRVIASLHGYDEDGWSMVRRELGLEIIDKDRSTLYDKLFSNQLSEVRESLMIESFGSQPPEKWLTLPDMGYLIVNCYNVVLVNMKEGFPLPPVTLDWKKFRSHTTTSWMLGFAGRLQHWQLLTPILA
;
A
#
# COMPACT_ATOMS: atom_id res chain seq x y z
N MET A 1 -6.15 -25.32 18.07
CA MET A 1 -6.43 -24.02 18.71
C MET A 1 -5.38 -23.63 19.75
N GLU A 2 -4.97 -24.51 20.68
CA GLU A 2 -3.96 -24.13 21.72
C GLU A 2 -2.65 -23.52 21.16
N LYS A 3 -2.02 -24.12 20.13
CA LYS A 3 -0.85 -23.53 19.46
C LYS A 3 -1.07 -22.12 18.89
N LEU A 4 -2.32 -21.75 18.58
CA LEU A 4 -2.65 -20.38 18.17
C LEU A 4 -2.66 -19.44 19.38
N LYS A 5 -3.18 -19.88 20.54
CA LYS A 5 -3.20 -19.12 21.79
C LYS A 5 -1.80 -18.75 22.27
N GLU A 6 -0.84 -19.67 22.14
CA GLU A 6 0.59 -19.43 22.41
C GLU A 6 1.18 -18.23 21.65
N LEU A 7 0.65 -17.90 20.46
CA LEU A 7 1.11 -16.76 19.65
C LEU A 7 0.57 -15.40 20.14
N PHE A 8 -0.50 -15.39 20.91
CA PHE A 8 -1.13 -14.18 21.46
C PHE A 8 -0.77 -13.92 22.91
N VAL A 9 -0.62 -14.98 23.72
CA VAL A 9 -0.16 -14.88 25.13
C VAL A 9 1.20 -14.18 25.25
N LYS A 10 2.09 -14.36 24.27
CA LYS A 10 3.43 -13.73 24.22
C LYS A 10 3.43 -12.23 23.87
N LYS A 11 2.27 -11.58 23.75
CA LYS A 11 2.13 -10.17 23.33
C LYS A 11 1.08 -9.40 24.13
N ASP A 12 0.60 -9.99 25.23
CA ASP A 12 -0.55 -9.53 26.03
C ASP A 12 -1.81 -9.12 25.22
N LEU A 13 -1.95 -9.67 24.01
CA LEU A 13 -3.00 -9.30 23.06
C LEU A 13 -4.30 -10.05 23.37
N CYS A 14 -5.22 -9.36 24.06
CA CYS A 14 -6.58 -9.85 24.22
C CYS A 14 -7.33 -9.88 22.89
N LEU A 15 -7.44 -11.07 22.28
CA LEU A 15 -8.29 -11.31 21.12
C LEU A 15 -9.77 -11.05 21.47
N GLN A 16 -10.37 -10.04 20.85
CA GLN A 16 -11.79 -9.72 21.06
C GLN A 16 -12.73 -10.48 20.12
N VAL A 17 -12.30 -10.74 18.88
CA VAL A 17 -13.15 -11.31 17.82
C VAL A 17 -12.39 -12.38 17.03
N ILE A 18 -13.04 -13.52 16.80
CA ILE A 18 -12.54 -14.60 15.93
C ILE A 18 -13.60 -14.88 14.86
N LEU A 19 -13.30 -14.50 13.62
CA LEU A 19 -14.17 -14.70 12.46
C LEU A 19 -13.83 -16.00 11.74
N THR A 20 -14.82 -16.88 11.55
CA THR A 20 -14.66 -18.14 10.82
C THR A 20 -15.79 -18.37 9.83
N ASP A 21 -15.67 -19.40 9.00
CA ASP A 21 -16.83 -20.00 8.35
C ASP A 21 -17.60 -20.88 9.36
N ARG A 22 -18.78 -21.41 9.00
CA ARG A 22 -19.58 -22.25 9.89
C ARG A 22 -19.09 -23.71 9.92
N ASP A 23 -17.92 -23.89 10.51
CA ASP A 23 -17.37 -25.19 10.88
C ASP A 23 -17.70 -25.51 12.35
N LEU A 24 -18.65 -26.42 12.57
CA LEU A 24 -19.10 -26.83 13.91
C LEU A 24 -17.98 -27.50 14.72
N ALA A 25 -17.03 -28.17 14.06
CA ALA A 25 -15.88 -28.79 14.71
C ALA A 25 -14.83 -27.76 15.14
N LEU A 26 -14.82 -26.56 14.54
CA LEU A 26 -13.94 -25.45 14.91
C LEU A 26 -14.57 -24.48 15.92
N MET A 27 -15.88 -24.24 15.84
CA MET A 27 -16.60 -23.31 16.71
C MET A 27 -16.50 -23.69 18.20
N LYS A 28 -16.72 -24.96 18.54
CA LYS A 28 -16.64 -25.44 19.94
C LYS A 28 -15.22 -25.31 20.53
N PRO A 29 -14.14 -25.70 19.84
CA PRO A 29 -12.77 -25.39 20.27
C PRO A 29 -12.44 -23.90 20.42
N ILE A 30 -13.04 -23.00 19.62
CA ILE A 30 -12.84 -21.54 19.81
C ILE A 30 -13.36 -21.10 21.18
N GLU A 31 -14.57 -21.51 21.53
CA GLU A 31 -15.22 -21.16 22.81
C GLU A 31 -14.45 -21.70 24.03
N ILE A 32 -13.85 -22.89 23.92
CA ILE A 32 -13.04 -23.50 24.99
C ILE A 32 -11.68 -22.79 25.14
N VAL A 33 -10.99 -22.54 24.03
CA VAL A 33 -9.60 -22.04 24.05
C VAL A 33 -9.54 -20.52 24.25
N PHE A 34 -10.54 -19.80 23.73
CA PHE A 34 -10.67 -18.34 23.75
C PHE A 34 -12.05 -17.90 24.30
N PRO A 35 -12.40 -18.22 25.56
CA PRO A 35 -13.73 -17.97 26.13
C PRO A 35 -14.11 -16.49 26.26
N ARG A 36 -13.14 -15.57 26.13
CA ARG A 36 -13.37 -14.11 26.11
C ARG A 36 -13.51 -13.54 24.68
N SER A 37 -13.23 -14.32 23.65
CA SER A 37 -13.34 -13.89 22.25
C SER A 37 -14.72 -14.20 21.69
N ILE A 38 -15.33 -13.24 21.01
CA ILE A 38 -16.60 -13.44 20.32
C ILE A 38 -16.34 -14.12 18.97
N ASN A 39 -16.92 -15.31 18.78
CA ASN A 39 -16.88 -15.98 17.48
C ASN A 39 -17.96 -15.42 16.54
N LEU A 40 -17.52 -14.81 15.44
CA LEU A 40 -18.39 -14.36 14.35
C LEU A 40 -18.31 -15.32 13.16
N LEU A 41 -19.37 -15.33 12.34
CA LEU A 41 -19.44 -16.16 11.13
C LEU A 41 -19.38 -15.32 9.86
N CYS A 42 -18.68 -15.84 8.85
CA CYS A 42 -18.48 -15.20 7.55
C CYS A 42 -19.80 -14.98 6.80
N ARG A 43 -20.24 -13.71 6.69
CA ARG A 43 -21.45 -13.33 5.93
C ARG A 43 -21.39 -13.78 4.47
N PHE A 44 -20.22 -13.72 3.83
CA PHE A 44 -20.08 -14.11 2.43
C PHE A 44 -20.43 -15.58 2.20
N HIS A 45 -19.92 -16.48 3.04
CA HIS A 45 -20.24 -17.91 2.94
C HIS A 45 -21.69 -18.23 3.33
N ILE A 46 -22.23 -17.57 4.34
CA ILE A 46 -23.66 -17.70 4.69
C ILE A 46 -24.53 -17.29 3.49
N ASN A 47 -24.31 -16.10 2.94
CA ASN A 47 -25.09 -15.57 1.82
C ASN A 47 -24.95 -16.44 0.56
N LYS A 48 -23.75 -16.97 0.28
CA LYS A 48 -23.54 -17.92 -0.82
C LYS A 48 -24.33 -19.21 -0.62
N ASN A 49 -24.34 -19.77 0.58
CA ASN A 49 -25.10 -20.99 0.90
C ASN A 49 -26.61 -20.76 0.83
N VAL A 50 -27.10 -19.65 1.38
CA VAL A 50 -28.51 -19.25 1.31
C VAL A 50 -28.93 -19.00 -0.14
N GLY A 51 -28.14 -18.29 -0.94
CA GLY A 51 -28.44 -18.05 -2.37
C GLY A 51 -28.45 -19.34 -3.21
N VAL A 52 -27.58 -20.31 -2.92
CA VAL A 52 -27.65 -21.66 -3.55
C VAL A 52 -28.94 -22.36 -3.17
N LYS A 53 -29.39 -22.24 -1.91
CA LYS A 53 -30.65 -22.85 -1.46
C LYS A 53 -31.90 -22.12 -1.98
N CYS A 54 -31.84 -20.80 -2.11
CA CYS A 54 -32.87 -19.99 -2.79
C CYS A 54 -33.10 -20.54 -4.20
N LYS A 55 -32.03 -20.69 -5.00
CA LYS A 55 -32.06 -21.26 -6.35
C LYS A 55 -32.57 -22.70 -6.46
N GLN A 56 -32.52 -23.49 -5.38
CA GLN A 56 -33.01 -24.87 -5.37
C GLN A 56 -34.51 -24.99 -5.05
N HIS A 57 -35.10 -23.98 -4.41
CA HIS A 57 -36.44 -24.06 -3.83
C HIS A 57 -37.40 -22.95 -4.33
N VAL A 58 -36.88 -21.82 -4.83
CA VAL A 58 -37.63 -20.64 -5.25
C VAL A 58 -37.58 -20.49 -6.77
N VAL A 59 -38.72 -20.11 -7.38
CA VAL A 59 -38.80 -19.81 -8.82
C VAL A 59 -37.95 -18.60 -9.22
N ASN A 60 -37.38 -18.63 -10.43
CA ASN A 60 -36.36 -17.65 -10.87
C ASN A 60 -36.76 -16.17 -10.71
N ASP A 61 -38.03 -15.85 -10.96
CA ASP A 61 -38.51 -14.45 -10.94
C ASP A 61 -38.56 -13.86 -9.52
N LEU A 62 -38.74 -14.70 -8.49
CA LEU A 62 -38.79 -14.28 -7.08
C LEU A 62 -37.44 -14.37 -6.36
N GLN A 63 -36.46 -15.10 -6.90
CA GLN A 63 -35.13 -15.27 -6.28
C GLN A 63 -34.45 -13.93 -5.96
N LYS A 64 -34.51 -12.94 -6.88
CA LYS A 64 -33.89 -11.61 -6.65
C LYS A 64 -34.55 -10.85 -5.50
N THR A 65 -35.87 -10.95 -5.37
CA THR A 65 -36.64 -10.31 -4.29
C THR A 65 -36.29 -10.96 -2.94
N ILE A 66 -36.25 -12.29 -2.90
CA ILE A 66 -35.91 -13.05 -1.69
C ILE A 66 -34.44 -12.85 -1.30
N ASP A 67 -33.50 -12.82 -2.25
CA ASP A 67 -32.08 -12.50 -2.01
C ASP A 67 -31.92 -11.07 -1.44
N THR A 68 -32.76 -10.12 -1.87
CA THR A 68 -32.78 -8.75 -1.34
C THR A 68 -33.31 -8.73 0.10
N LEU A 69 -34.47 -9.33 0.37
CA LEU A 69 -35.05 -9.43 1.70
C LEU A 69 -34.13 -10.17 2.68
N TRP A 70 -33.45 -11.22 2.23
CA TRP A 70 -32.42 -11.91 3.02
C TRP A 70 -31.27 -10.97 3.39
N MET A 71 -30.80 -10.15 2.46
CA MET A 71 -29.77 -9.15 2.74
C MET A 71 -30.26 -8.11 3.75
N GLU A 72 -31.49 -7.64 3.66
CA GLU A 72 -32.06 -6.73 4.66
C GLU A 72 -32.10 -7.37 6.07
N VAL A 73 -32.46 -8.65 6.18
CA VAL A 73 -32.39 -9.41 7.44
C VAL A 73 -30.96 -9.49 7.99
N VAL A 74 -29.95 -9.73 7.13
CA VAL A 74 -28.54 -9.81 7.54
C VAL A 74 -27.97 -8.46 7.99
N TRP A 75 -28.38 -7.38 7.34
CA TRP A 75 -27.82 -6.03 7.53
C TRP A 75 -28.64 -5.14 8.48
N ALA A 76 -29.80 -5.59 8.94
CA ALA A 76 -30.63 -4.93 9.95
C ALA A 76 -29.80 -4.36 11.12
N SER A 77 -30.08 -3.12 11.48
CA SER A 77 -29.26 -2.29 12.38
C SER A 77 -29.46 -2.60 13.85
N ASP A 78 -30.67 -3.05 14.22
CA ASP A 78 -31.08 -3.40 15.57
C ASP A 78 -32.13 -4.54 15.56
N GLU A 79 -32.55 -4.97 16.75
CA GLU A 79 -33.43 -6.14 16.93
C GLU A 79 -34.89 -5.88 16.48
N VAL A 80 -35.32 -4.61 16.43
CA VAL A 80 -36.66 -4.22 15.95
C VAL A 80 -36.68 -4.25 14.43
N GLU A 81 -35.70 -3.63 13.77
CA GLU A 81 -35.54 -3.72 12.32
C GLU A 81 -35.40 -5.18 11.88
N TYR A 82 -34.57 -5.98 12.59
CA TYR A 82 -34.42 -7.40 12.30
C TYR A 82 -35.75 -8.16 12.31
N GLY A 83 -36.60 -7.94 13.32
CA GLY A 83 -37.92 -8.56 13.39
C GLY A 83 -38.82 -8.18 12.22
N GLN A 84 -38.81 -6.91 11.81
CA GLN A 84 -39.58 -6.41 10.67
C GLN A 84 -39.10 -7.00 9.34
N ARG A 85 -37.78 -7.00 9.07
CA ARG A 85 -37.20 -7.59 7.85
C ARG A 85 -37.41 -9.10 7.80
N LEU A 86 -37.30 -9.79 8.94
CA LEU A 86 -37.54 -11.23 9.01
C LEU A 86 -39.00 -11.54 8.69
N HIS A 87 -39.95 -10.76 9.22
CA HIS A 87 -41.36 -10.93 8.89
C HIS A 87 -41.63 -10.71 7.39
N GLN A 88 -41.01 -9.69 6.77
CA GLN A 88 -41.14 -9.47 5.32
C GLN A 88 -40.57 -10.63 4.50
N LEU A 89 -39.42 -11.19 4.91
CA LEU A 89 -38.84 -12.39 4.29
C LEU A 89 -39.77 -13.61 4.47
N GLU A 90 -40.37 -13.80 5.64
CA GLU A 90 -41.34 -14.87 5.91
C GLU A 90 -42.57 -14.76 5.01
N GLN A 91 -43.17 -13.57 4.90
CA GLN A 91 -44.31 -13.32 4.01
C GLN A 91 -43.99 -13.58 2.54
N ALA A 92 -42.79 -13.21 2.08
CA ALA A 92 -42.33 -13.51 0.72
C ALA A 92 -42.01 -15.01 0.50
N CYS A 93 -41.92 -15.81 1.58
CA CYS A 93 -41.56 -17.23 1.53
C CYS A 93 -42.70 -18.17 1.99
N VAL A 94 -43.95 -17.71 2.05
CA VAL A 94 -45.10 -18.53 2.51
C VAL A 94 -45.23 -19.82 1.70
N ASP A 95 -45.15 -19.74 0.38
CA ASP A 95 -45.19 -20.90 -0.53
C ASP A 95 -43.86 -21.68 -0.60
N TYR A 96 -42.80 -21.16 0.03
CA TYR A 96 -41.44 -21.69 -0.01
C TYR A 96 -40.96 -22.18 1.37
N SER A 97 -41.85 -22.88 2.08
CA SER A 97 -41.62 -23.43 3.43
C SER A 97 -40.26 -24.15 3.59
N GLY A 98 -39.87 -24.97 2.62
CA GLY A 98 -38.57 -25.67 2.62
C GLY A 98 -37.35 -24.73 2.60
N PHE A 99 -37.44 -23.57 1.95
CA PHE A 99 -36.38 -22.56 1.95
C PHE A 99 -36.34 -21.78 3.27
N ILE A 100 -37.48 -21.28 3.75
CA ILE A 100 -37.51 -20.47 4.97
C ILE A 100 -37.19 -21.30 6.22
N ASN A 101 -37.61 -22.57 6.28
CA ASN A 101 -37.21 -23.50 7.35
C ASN A 101 -35.70 -23.76 7.31
N TYR A 102 -35.12 -24.01 6.12
CA TYR A 102 -33.66 -24.09 5.99
C TYR A 102 -32.97 -22.82 6.53
N VAL A 103 -33.44 -21.62 6.15
CA VAL A 103 -32.86 -20.35 6.61
C VAL A 103 -32.95 -20.21 8.14
N LYS A 104 -34.11 -20.49 8.72
CA LYS A 104 -34.35 -20.42 10.17
C LYS A 104 -33.50 -21.41 10.93
N ASP A 105 -33.66 -22.70 10.65
CA ASP A 105 -33.08 -23.79 11.45
C ASP A 105 -31.56 -23.89 11.27
N THR A 106 -31.06 -23.55 10.08
CA THR A 106 -29.62 -23.67 9.74
C THR A 106 -28.80 -22.44 10.13
N TRP A 107 -29.42 -21.25 10.16
CA TRP A 107 -28.70 -19.98 10.30
C TRP A 107 -29.27 -19.06 11.39
N LEU A 108 -30.56 -18.70 11.33
CA LEU A 108 -31.10 -17.66 12.22
C LEU A 108 -31.28 -18.14 13.67
N THR A 109 -31.90 -19.30 13.86
CA THR A 109 -32.15 -19.89 15.18
C THR A 109 -30.83 -20.17 15.93
N PRO A 110 -29.85 -20.91 15.38
CA PRO A 110 -28.62 -21.23 16.10
C PRO A 110 -27.57 -20.10 16.09
N HIS A 111 -27.56 -19.22 15.08
CA HIS A 111 -26.38 -18.39 14.79
C HIS A 111 -26.63 -16.90 14.48
N ARG A 112 -27.87 -16.36 14.52
CA ARG A 112 -28.11 -14.93 14.19
C ARG A 112 -27.18 -13.96 14.91
N HIS A 113 -26.89 -14.23 16.19
CA HIS A 113 -26.00 -13.43 17.04
C HIS A 113 -24.53 -13.37 16.55
N ARG A 114 -24.11 -14.26 15.63
CA ARG A 114 -22.74 -14.34 15.08
C ARG A 114 -22.57 -13.68 13.72
N PHE A 115 -23.65 -13.25 13.05
CA PHE A 115 -23.54 -12.62 11.72
C PHE A 115 -24.57 -11.52 11.42
N VAL A 116 -25.71 -11.42 12.09
CA VAL A 116 -26.71 -10.37 11.79
C VAL A 116 -26.32 -9.04 12.46
N GLY A 117 -26.50 -7.92 11.74
CA GLY A 117 -26.05 -6.58 12.15
C GLY A 117 -26.49 -6.19 13.56
N ALA A 118 -27.77 -6.41 13.86
CA ALA A 118 -28.42 -6.12 15.14
C ALA A 118 -27.64 -6.57 16.39
N TRP A 119 -26.90 -7.68 16.29
CA TRP A 119 -26.03 -8.20 17.35
C TRP A 119 -24.55 -7.90 17.09
N ILE A 120 -24.03 -8.18 15.89
CA ILE A 120 -22.58 -8.08 15.67
C ILE A 120 -22.07 -6.62 15.68
N ASN A 121 -22.91 -5.65 15.34
CA ASN A 121 -22.53 -4.23 15.37
C ASN A 121 -22.23 -3.74 16.80
N ARG A 122 -22.62 -4.50 17.85
CA ARG A 122 -22.29 -4.23 19.26
C ARG A 122 -20.86 -4.65 19.63
N VAL A 123 -20.10 -5.23 18.70
CA VAL A 123 -18.78 -5.82 18.90
C VAL A 123 -17.75 -5.16 17.99
N LEU A 124 -16.56 -4.83 18.52
CA LEU A 124 -15.47 -4.16 17.80
C LEU A 124 -14.77 -5.09 16.79
N HIS A 125 -15.46 -5.44 15.71
CA HIS A 125 -14.94 -6.30 14.64
C HIS A 125 -14.13 -5.56 13.57
N LEU A 126 -14.03 -4.22 13.63
CA LEU A 126 -13.24 -3.36 12.73
C LEU A 126 -13.57 -3.57 11.24
N GLY A 127 -14.84 -3.86 10.95
CA GLY A 127 -15.33 -4.22 9.60
C GLY A 127 -14.97 -5.62 9.09
N ASN A 128 -14.36 -6.48 9.90
CA ASN A 128 -14.11 -7.88 9.53
C ASN A 128 -15.38 -8.72 9.76
N THR A 129 -16.21 -8.85 8.71
CA THR A 129 -17.43 -9.69 8.72
C THR A 129 -17.41 -10.79 7.64
N THR A 130 -16.33 -10.86 6.85
CA THR A 130 -16.09 -11.91 5.85
C THR A 130 -14.64 -12.43 5.89
N THR A 131 -14.46 -13.72 5.58
CA THR A 131 -13.14 -14.38 5.51
C THR A 131 -12.38 -14.06 4.21
N ASN A 132 -12.98 -13.31 3.28
CA ASN A 132 -12.44 -12.93 1.96
C ASN A 132 -11.02 -12.32 2.02
N ARG A 133 -10.62 -11.66 3.11
CA ARG A 133 -9.24 -11.16 3.30
C ARG A 133 -8.22 -12.30 3.38
N VAL A 134 -8.55 -13.37 4.10
CA VAL A 134 -7.74 -14.59 4.21
C VAL A 134 -7.78 -15.35 2.89
N GLU A 135 -8.96 -15.49 2.28
CA GLU A 135 -9.10 -16.21 1.01
C GLU A 135 -8.36 -15.56 -0.14
N SER A 136 -8.43 -14.23 -0.28
CA SER A 136 -7.71 -13.50 -1.33
C SER A 136 -6.19 -13.52 -1.12
N ALA A 137 -5.71 -13.48 0.13
CA ALA A 137 -4.30 -13.69 0.44
C ALA A 137 -3.86 -15.12 0.09
N HIS A 138 -4.67 -16.13 0.44
CA HIS A 138 -4.41 -17.54 0.15
C HIS A 138 -4.46 -17.84 -1.35
N TRP A 139 -5.41 -17.27 -2.10
CA TRP A 139 -5.49 -17.35 -3.56
C TRP A 139 -4.27 -16.69 -4.22
N LYS A 140 -3.88 -15.50 -3.76
CA LYS A 140 -2.68 -14.81 -4.27
C LYS A 140 -1.41 -15.62 -3.99
N LEU A 141 -1.31 -16.25 -2.82
CA LEU A 141 -0.23 -17.17 -2.48
C LEU A 141 -0.23 -18.40 -3.40
N LYS A 142 -1.37 -19.11 -3.54
CA LYS A 142 -1.51 -20.25 -4.47
C LYS A 142 -1.09 -19.89 -5.90
N LYS A 143 -1.57 -18.75 -6.42
CA LYS A 143 -1.21 -18.26 -7.76
C LYS A 143 0.30 -18.01 -7.91
N MET A 144 0.99 -17.59 -6.85
CA MET A 144 2.45 -17.39 -6.87
C MET A 144 3.27 -18.66 -6.62
N LEU A 145 2.73 -19.64 -5.90
CA LEU A 145 3.34 -20.98 -5.79
C LEU A 145 3.24 -21.75 -7.11
N GLY A 146 2.23 -21.45 -7.94
CA GLY A 146 2.08 -22.03 -9.27
C GLY A 146 1.57 -23.46 -9.22
N ASN A 147 2.24 -24.37 -9.92
CA ASN A 147 1.96 -25.80 -9.88
C ASN A 147 2.87 -26.53 -8.87
N SER A 148 2.53 -27.77 -8.53
CA SER A 148 3.27 -28.62 -7.59
C SER A 148 4.62 -29.15 -8.11
N ILE A 149 5.19 -28.54 -9.15
CA ILE A 149 6.47 -28.93 -9.80
C ILE A 149 7.63 -28.01 -9.33
N GLY A 150 7.38 -27.20 -8.29
CA GLY A 150 8.36 -26.35 -7.63
C GLY A 150 9.09 -27.07 -6.49
N ASP A 151 10.40 -26.82 -6.36
CA ASP A 151 11.16 -27.18 -5.17
C ASP A 151 10.89 -26.22 -4.00
N MET A 152 11.29 -26.61 -2.78
CA MET A 152 11.06 -25.80 -1.57
C MET A 152 11.71 -24.41 -1.65
N VAL A 153 12.79 -24.25 -2.41
CA VAL A 153 13.46 -22.95 -2.58
C VAL A 153 12.63 -22.03 -3.47
N LYS A 154 12.04 -22.53 -4.57
CA LYS A 154 11.07 -21.77 -5.37
C LYS A 154 9.83 -21.38 -4.57
N CYS A 155 9.28 -22.30 -3.77
CA CYS A 155 8.17 -22.02 -2.87
C CYS A 155 8.53 -20.90 -1.87
N TRP A 156 9.72 -20.98 -1.27
CA TRP A 156 10.24 -19.95 -0.37
C TRP A 156 10.50 -18.61 -1.08
N GLU A 157 11.15 -18.61 -2.25
CA GLU A 157 11.39 -17.40 -3.06
C GLU A 157 10.05 -16.73 -3.41
N ALA A 158 9.03 -17.50 -3.85
CA ALA A 158 7.69 -17.01 -4.12
C ALA A 158 6.98 -16.45 -2.88
N MET A 159 7.03 -17.16 -1.74
CA MET A 159 6.47 -16.69 -0.46
C MET A 159 7.14 -15.41 0.04
N ASN A 160 8.47 -15.38 0.07
CA ASN A 160 9.24 -14.22 0.50
C ASN A 160 9.03 -13.01 -0.44
N ASN A 161 8.94 -13.22 -1.76
CA ASN A 161 8.63 -12.14 -2.70
C ASN A 161 7.17 -11.65 -2.55
N ASN A 162 6.22 -12.55 -2.30
CA ASN A 162 4.84 -12.18 -1.97
C ASN A 162 4.79 -11.33 -0.69
N LEU A 163 5.47 -11.74 0.39
CA LEU A 163 5.55 -11.02 1.65
C LEU A 163 6.23 -9.65 1.47
N ARG A 164 7.32 -9.55 0.70
CA ARG A 164 7.96 -8.27 0.37
C ARG A 164 7.03 -7.34 -0.40
N LEU A 165 6.30 -7.85 -1.39
CA LEU A 165 5.30 -7.08 -2.13
C LEU A 165 4.14 -6.63 -1.22
N GLN A 166 3.66 -7.48 -0.32
CA GLN A 166 2.65 -7.09 0.67
C GLN A 166 3.17 -6.00 1.62
N LEU A 167 4.38 -6.15 2.16
CA LEU A 167 5.03 -5.14 3.01
C LEU A 167 5.25 -3.81 2.27
N GLY A 168 5.67 -3.85 1.01
CA GLY A 168 5.80 -2.68 0.14
C GLY A 168 4.47 -1.97 -0.05
N ASN A 169 3.40 -2.71 -0.39
CA ASN A 169 2.05 -2.16 -0.56
C ASN A 169 1.49 -1.57 0.74
N ILE A 170 1.73 -2.21 1.90
CA ILE A 170 1.29 -1.70 3.20
C ILE A 170 2.05 -0.41 3.55
N ARG A 171 3.38 -0.40 3.39
CA ARG A 171 4.22 0.80 3.58
C ARG A 171 3.76 1.94 2.67
N ALA A 172 3.56 1.67 1.38
CA ALA A 172 3.02 2.64 0.44
C ALA A 172 1.64 3.17 0.90
N SER A 173 0.73 2.30 1.35
CA SER A 173 -0.58 2.72 1.87
C SER A 173 -0.50 3.58 3.14
N PHE A 174 0.50 3.35 3.99
CA PHE A 174 0.76 4.17 5.18
C PHE A 174 1.35 5.53 4.80
N GLN A 175 2.39 5.56 3.96
CA GLN A 175 2.97 6.81 3.44
C GLN A 175 1.91 7.65 2.72
N LYS A 176 1.04 7.01 1.93
CA LYS A 176 -0.12 7.63 1.31
C LYS A 176 -1.17 8.14 2.30
N SER A 177 -1.24 7.62 3.53
CA SER A 177 -2.12 8.15 4.59
C SER A 177 -1.47 9.27 5.39
N PHE A 178 -0.13 9.30 5.41
CA PHE A 178 0.65 10.32 6.10
C PHE A 178 0.74 11.63 5.28
N TYR A 179 1.06 11.55 3.97
CA TYR A 179 1.36 12.74 3.15
C TYR A 179 0.21 13.22 2.24
N GLU A 180 -0.67 12.35 1.74
CA GLU A 180 -1.75 12.76 0.81
C GLU A 180 -3.05 13.13 1.55
N VAL A 181 -3.29 14.43 1.74
CA VAL A 181 -4.60 14.96 2.17
C VAL A 181 -5.53 15.09 0.97
N LYS A 182 -6.72 14.48 1.02
CA LYS A 182 -7.76 14.68 -0.01
C LYS A 182 -8.48 16.02 0.22
N HIS A 183 -8.98 16.66 -0.84
CA HIS A 183 -9.74 17.91 -0.72
C HIS A 183 -10.89 17.86 0.30
N ALA A 184 -11.63 16.75 0.38
CA ALA A 184 -12.70 16.54 1.38
C ALA A 184 -12.21 16.54 2.86
N HIS A 185 -10.90 16.48 3.09
CA HIS A 185 -10.25 16.39 4.40
C HIS A 185 -9.33 17.59 4.69
N ILE A 186 -9.37 18.65 3.86
CA ILE A 186 -8.59 19.89 4.08
C ILE A 186 -9.20 20.77 5.20
N SER A 187 -10.49 20.60 5.51
CA SER A 187 -11.16 21.35 6.57
C SER A 187 -10.47 21.19 7.94
N PRO A 188 -10.31 22.27 8.73
CA PRO A 188 -9.77 22.20 10.10
C PRO A 188 -10.47 21.19 11.00
N PHE A 189 -11.72 20.83 10.70
CA PHE A 189 -12.48 19.79 11.39
C PHE A 189 -11.78 18.42 11.41
N TYR A 190 -10.97 18.11 10.38
CA TYR A 190 -10.16 16.89 10.29
C TYR A 190 -8.71 17.08 10.80
N GLY A 191 -8.36 18.24 11.35
CA GLY A 191 -6.96 18.66 11.60
C GLY A 191 -6.12 17.66 12.40
N TYR A 192 -6.69 17.07 13.47
CA TYR A 192 -5.99 16.06 14.29
C TYR A 192 -5.95 14.66 13.66
N LEU A 193 -6.74 14.40 12.61
CA LEU A 193 -6.82 13.10 11.94
C LEU A 193 -5.91 13.01 10.71
N CYS A 194 -5.74 14.11 9.98
CA CYS A 194 -4.88 14.16 8.80
C CYS A 194 -3.43 13.83 9.16
N GLY A 195 -2.77 12.99 8.36
CA GLY A 195 -1.43 12.46 8.62
C GLY A 195 -1.33 11.40 9.72
N SER A 196 -2.26 11.39 10.68
CA SER A 196 -2.22 10.52 11.87
C SER A 196 -3.19 9.33 11.82
N VAL A 197 -4.14 9.34 10.89
CA VAL A 197 -5.19 8.32 10.76
C VAL A 197 -5.28 7.79 9.33
N SER A 198 -5.51 6.48 9.19
CA SER A 198 -5.59 5.84 7.89
C SER A 198 -6.72 6.41 7.01
N ARG A 199 -6.46 6.49 5.69
CA ARG A 199 -7.46 6.96 4.71
C ARG A 199 -8.72 6.09 4.66
N ALA A 200 -8.68 4.86 5.18
CA ALA A 200 -9.84 3.98 5.28
C ALA A 200 -10.80 4.39 6.42
N ALA A 201 -10.27 4.96 7.50
CA ALA A 201 -11.06 5.57 8.57
C ALA A 201 -11.55 6.97 8.18
N LEU A 202 -10.70 7.81 7.57
CA LEU A 202 -11.12 9.14 7.10
C LEU A 202 -12.34 9.08 6.17
N ARG A 203 -12.39 8.12 5.23
CA ARG A 203 -13.58 7.91 4.37
C ARG A 203 -14.83 7.55 5.16
N ARG A 204 -14.72 6.65 6.15
CA ARG A 204 -15.83 6.25 7.03
C ARG A 204 -16.36 7.38 7.89
N ILE A 205 -15.45 8.22 8.40
CA ILE A 205 -15.80 9.42 9.15
C ILE A 205 -16.55 10.41 8.24
N THR A 206 -16.13 10.56 6.97
CA THR A 206 -16.88 11.36 5.98
C THR A 206 -18.26 10.77 5.65
N GLU A 207 -18.38 9.44 5.52
CA GLU A 207 -19.66 8.74 5.32
C GLU A 207 -20.63 9.00 6.50
N GLU A 208 -20.14 9.04 7.74
CA GLU A 208 -20.94 9.42 8.92
C GLU A 208 -21.22 10.92 9.01
N LEU A 209 -20.31 11.78 8.55
CA LEU A 209 -20.51 13.23 8.52
C LEU A 209 -21.70 13.61 7.63
N LEU A 210 -21.90 12.90 6.51
CA LEU A 210 -23.07 13.07 5.64
C LEU A 210 -24.40 12.70 6.33
N ARG A 211 -24.38 11.93 7.43
CA ARG A 211 -25.58 11.60 8.21
C ARG A 211 -25.93 12.68 9.24
N VAL A 212 -25.04 13.64 9.52
CA VAL A 212 -25.23 14.65 10.57
C VAL A 212 -26.44 15.53 10.29
N ASP A 213 -26.71 15.88 9.03
CA ASP A 213 -27.83 16.76 8.65
C ASP A 213 -29.21 16.20 9.10
N TYR A 214 -29.36 14.87 9.13
CA TYR A 214 -30.58 14.20 9.59
C TYR A 214 -30.50 13.71 11.04
N VAL A 215 -29.34 13.22 11.49
CA VAL A 215 -29.16 12.65 12.83
C VAL A 215 -29.01 13.75 13.90
N GLY A 216 -28.43 14.89 13.54
CA GLY A 216 -28.01 15.94 14.46
C GLY A 216 -27.12 15.38 15.57
N THR A 217 -27.48 15.71 16.81
CA THR A 217 -26.85 15.17 18.03
C THR A 217 -27.62 14.00 18.66
N ASN A 218 -28.68 13.51 18.00
CA ASN A 218 -29.61 12.55 18.59
C ASN A 218 -29.08 11.10 18.55
N ARG A 219 -28.65 10.61 19.72
CA ARG A 219 -28.13 9.24 19.88
C ARG A 219 -29.14 8.14 19.50
N LYS A 220 -30.45 8.36 19.71
CA LYS A 220 -31.49 7.37 19.38
C LYS A 220 -31.62 7.18 17.87
N ILE A 221 -31.55 8.27 17.09
CA ILE A 221 -31.59 8.23 15.61
C ILE A 221 -30.26 7.71 15.04
N CYS A 222 -29.14 8.00 15.70
CA CYS A 222 -27.82 7.62 15.21
C CYS A 222 -27.59 6.09 15.19
N VAL A 223 -28.10 5.38 16.21
CA VAL A 223 -27.80 3.97 16.57
C VAL A 223 -26.32 3.71 16.94
N CYS A 224 -25.39 4.59 16.54
CA CYS A 224 -23.96 4.59 16.90
C CYS A 224 -23.17 3.34 16.45
N ASN A 225 -23.71 2.54 15.54
CA ASN A 225 -23.13 1.25 15.10
C ASN A 225 -21.64 1.34 14.70
N ILE A 226 -21.20 2.43 14.09
CA ILE A 226 -19.79 2.60 13.70
C ILE A 226 -18.85 2.82 14.90
N ARG A 227 -19.34 3.43 15.98
CA ARG A 227 -18.56 3.65 17.21
C ARG A 227 -18.29 2.34 17.91
N THR A 228 -19.29 1.47 18.01
CA THR A 228 -19.15 0.14 18.61
C THR A 228 -18.40 -0.85 17.72
N SER A 229 -18.69 -0.88 16.41
CA SER A 229 -18.13 -1.91 15.51
C SER A 229 -16.82 -1.55 14.82
N TYR A 230 -16.52 -0.26 14.63
CA TYR A 230 -15.26 0.21 14.05
C TYR A 230 -14.41 1.02 15.04
N GLY A 231 -14.95 1.52 16.15
CA GLY A 231 -14.21 2.41 17.05
C GLY A 231 -13.90 3.76 16.38
N LEU A 232 -14.84 4.28 15.60
CA LEU A 232 -14.76 5.59 14.94
C LEU A 232 -15.92 6.48 15.43
N PRO A 233 -15.76 7.82 15.44
CA PRO A 233 -16.85 8.71 15.83
C PRO A 233 -18.06 8.54 14.89
N CYS A 234 -19.24 8.42 15.47
CA CYS A 234 -20.50 8.29 14.76
C CYS A 234 -21.16 9.65 14.47
N ALA A 235 -22.19 9.67 13.63
CA ALA A 235 -22.90 10.90 13.25
C ALA A 235 -23.30 11.79 14.44
N CYS A 236 -23.87 11.27 15.53
CA CYS A 236 -24.24 12.11 16.69
C CYS A 236 -23.06 12.60 17.54
N GLU A 237 -21.85 12.10 17.31
CA GLU A 237 -20.60 12.62 17.89
C GLU A 237 -20.03 13.71 16.99
N LEU A 238 -19.96 13.45 15.68
CA LEU A 238 -19.56 14.43 14.67
C LEU A 238 -20.45 15.68 14.71
N GLY A 239 -21.77 15.52 14.85
CA GLY A 239 -22.70 16.63 15.03
C GLY A 239 -22.47 17.44 16.30
N ARG A 240 -22.01 16.81 17.40
CA ARG A 240 -21.62 17.54 18.62
C ARG A 240 -20.33 18.32 18.44
N TYR A 241 -19.33 17.74 17.78
CA TYR A 241 -18.07 18.43 17.48
C TYR A 241 -18.28 19.60 16.51
N ALA A 242 -19.08 19.40 15.47
CA ALA A 242 -19.45 20.46 14.53
C ALA A 242 -20.21 21.61 15.23
N LEU A 243 -21.21 21.31 16.06
CA LEU A 243 -21.96 22.32 16.83
C LEU A 243 -21.06 23.09 17.82
N GLY A 244 -20.07 22.43 18.43
CA GLY A 244 -19.11 23.06 19.32
C GLY A 244 -17.96 23.79 18.62
N GLY A 245 -17.83 23.72 17.29
CA GLY A 245 -16.68 24.24 16.55
C GLY A 245 -15.35 23.51 16.84
N ILE A 246 -15.41 22.29 17.39
CA ILE A 246 -14.25 21.51 17.82
C ILE A 246 -13.82 20.57 16.69
N PRO A 247 -12.53 20.49 16.31
CA PRO A 247 -12.03 19.43 15.43
C PRO A 247 -12.23 18.04 16.03
N ILE A 248 -12.36 17.01 15.19
CA ILE A 248 -12.58 15.64 15.66
C ILE A 248 -11.37 15.17 16.52
N PRO A 249 -11.56 14.78 17.79
CA PRO A 249 -10.46 14.32 18.64
C PRO A 249 -9.80 13.04 18.10
N ILE A 250 -8.46 12.98 18.16
CA ILE A 250 -7.72 11.77 17.72
C ILE A 250 -7.96 10.57 18.65
N ASP A 251 -8.32 10.80 19.91
CA ASP A 251 -8.64 9.74 20.88
C ASP A 251 -10.02 9.12 20.69
N ASP A 252 -10.89 9.75 19.90
CA ASP A 252 -12.12 9.13 19.42
C ASP A 252 -11.90 8.12 18.29
N VAL A 253 -10.69 8.03 17.75
CA VAL A 253 -10.33 7.07 16.71
C VAL A 253 -9.51 5.94 17.32
N HIS A 254 -10.10 4.74 17.31
CA HIS A 254 -9.48 3.54 17.84
C HIS A 254 -8.11 3.25 17.23
N VAL A 255 -7.16 2.84 18.07
CA VAL A 255 -5.72 2.70 17.75
C VAL A 255 -5.42 1.90 16.47
N HIS A 256 -6.26 0.94 16.12
CA HIS A 256 -6.18 0.21 14.84
C HIS A 256 -6.08 1.13 13.61
N TRP A 257 -6.83 2.23 13.60
CA TRP A 257 -6.86 3.17 12.48
C TRP A 257 -5.77 4.24 12.55
N ARG A 258 -5.17 4.43 13.74
CA ARG A 258 -4.03 5.33 13.99
C ARG A 258 -2.69 4.67 13.65
N LYS A 259 -2.63 3.34 13.63
CA LYS A 259 -1.39 2.60 13.32
C LYS A 259 -1.01 2.70 11.84
N LEU A 260 -0.12 3.65 11.54
CA LEU A 260 0.48 3.89 10.22
C LEU A 260 1.95 3.40 10.12
N THR A 261 2.36 2.47 10.98
CA THR A 261 3.66 1.79 10.91
C THR A 261 3.53 0.28 11.10
N MET A 262 4.45 -0.47 10.49
CA MET A 262 4.63 -1.90 10.71
C MET A 262 5.62 -2.19 11.84
N GLU A 263 6.26 -1.16 12.39
CA GLU A 263 7.15 -1.31 13.53
C GLU A 263 6.33 -1.74 14.75
N VAL A 264 6.94 -2.66 15.50
CA VAL A 264 6.46 -3.10 16.80
C VAL A 264 7.15 -2.17 17.78
N GLU A 265 6.37 -1.36 18.49
CA GLU A 265 6.81 -0.79 19.76
C GLU A 265 7.25 -1.98 20.61
N LEU A 266 8.56 -2.09 20.85
CA LEU A 266 9.08 -3.06 21.80
C LEU A 266 8.51 -2.63 23.15
N GLU A 267 7.72 -3.49 23.78
CA GLU A 267 7.26 -3.27 25.14
C GLU A 267 8.50 -3.20 26.05
N VAL A 268 8.91 -1.97 26.36
CA VAL A 268 9.89 -1.70 27.41
C VAL A 268 9.20 -2.07 28.71
N GLY A 269 9.63 -3.18 29.30
CA GLY A 269 8.96 -3.74 30.47
C GLY A 269 9.06 -2.80 31.65
N ALA A 270 7.90 -2.34 32.14
CA ALA A 270 7.73 -1.56 33.37
C ALA A 270 8.83 -0.52 33.61
N ASP A 271 9.02 0.38 32.64
CA ASP A 271 9.90 1.53 32.81
C ASP A 271 9.36 2.44 33.92
N ASP A 272 10.24 2.86 34.84
CA ASP A 272 9.88 3.89 35.79
C ASP A 272 9.74 5.24 35.09
N GLY A 273 9.04 6.20 35.69
CA GLY A 273 8.67 7.45 35.00
C GLY A 273 9.82 8.39 34.62
N SER A 274 11.08 7.93 34.61
CA SER A 274 12.27 8.73 34.30
C SER A 274 12.52 8.93 32.80
N GLU A 275 12.20 7.99 31.89
CA GLU A 275 12.46 8.19 30.45
C GLU A 275 11.48 9.20 29.80
N MET A 276 10.39 9.58 30.48
CA MET A 276 9.48 10.66 30.07
C MET A 276 9.83 12.05 30.62
N ASP A 277 10.87 12.21 31.44
CA ASP A 277 11.30 13.53 31.91
C ASP A 277 12.08 14.31 30.85
N MET A 278 11.37 15.21 30.15
CA MET A 278 11.99 16.11 29.17
C MET A 278 12.88 17.20 29.80
N THR A 279 12.92 17.37 31.12
CA THR A 279 13.65 18.47 31.77
C THR A 279 15.13 18.48 31.38
N CYS A 280 15.81 17.33 31.44
CA CYS A 280 17.21 17.23 31.03
C CYS A 280 17.43 17.55 29.54
N ALA A 281 16.53 17.10 28.66
CA ALA A 281 16.60 17.38 27.22
C ALA A 281 16.36 18.86 26.90
N ILE A 282 15.42 19.50 27.61
CA ILE A 282 15.11 20.94 27.47
C ILE A 282 16.25 21.80 28.01
N ASP A 283 16.87 21.44 29.14
CA ASP A 283 18.02 22.16 29.68
C ASP A 283 19.23 22.11 28.75
N GLU A 284 19.51 20.95 28.15
CA GLU A 284 20.61 20.82 27.18
C GLU A 284 20.31 21.60 25.89
N LEU A 285 19.04 21.63 25.46
CA LEU A 285 18.60 22.47 24.35
C LEU A 285 18.73 23.97 24.66
N TRP A 286 18.50 24.39 25.91
CA TRP A 286 18.75 25.77 26.38
C TRP A 286 20.23 26.14 26.50
N LYS A 287 21.10 25.22 26.95
CA LYS A 287 22.56 25.42 26.92
C LYS A 287 23.02 25.62 25.46
N ARG A 288 22.59 24.73 24.57
CA ARG A 288 22.88 24.79 23.12
C ARG A 288 22.28 26.03 22.44
N PHE A 289 21.11 26.49 22.86
CA PHE A 289 20.55 27.76 22.39
C PHE A 289 21.42 28.94 22.82
N ARG A 290 21.86 28.99 24.07
CA ARG A 290 22.68 30.10 24.61
C ARG A 290 24.04 30.23 23.91
N SER A 291 24.70 29.12 23.57
CA SER A 291 26.00 29.09 22.91
C SER A 291 26.00 29.38 21.40
N LEU A 292 24.83 29.45 20.75
CA LEU A 292 24.72 29.76 19.32
C LEU A 292 24.77 31.28 19.03
N ASP A 293 25.12 31.62 17.80
CA ASP A 293 25.06 32.98 17.26
C ASP A 293 23.60 33.41 16.96
N VAL A 294 23.41 34.64 16.49
CA VAL A 294 22.06 35.21 16.24
C VAL A 294 21.31 34.44 15.15
N ILE A 295 22.00 33.87 14.16
CA ILE A 295 21.39 33.09 13.07
C ILE A 295 21.00 31.70 13.57
N GLY A 296 21.91 31.00 14.26
CA GLY A 296 21.67 29.69 14.88
C GLY A 296 20.55 29.72 15.92
N LYS A 297 20.49 30.77 16.76
CA LYS A 297 19.38 31.03 17.68
C LYS A 297 18.04 31.16 16.95
N ARG A 298 18.00 31.91 15.84
CA ARG A 298 16.77 32.08 15.03
C ARG A 298 16.31 30.76 14.41
N ALA A 299 17.23 29.96 13.87
CA ALA A 299 16.94 28.65 13.30
C ALA A 299 16.47 27.62 14.34
N LEU A 300 17.13 27.54 15.49
CA LEU A 300 16.75 26.64 16.58
C LEU A 300 15.39 27.02 17.18
N LYS A 301 15.13 28.33 17.36
CA LYS A 301 13.80 28.83 17.78
C LYS A 301 12.70 28.41 16.80
N SER A 302 12.93 28.52 15.48
CA SER A 302 11.95 28.08 14.46
C SER A 302 11.58 26.61 14.64
N ARG A 303 12.58 25.72 14.78
CA ARG A 303 12.34 24.27 14.95
C ARG A 303 11.62 23.93 16.26
N VAL A 304 11.88 24.66 17.35
CA VAL A 304 11.12 24.48 18.61
C VAL A 304 9.68 24.98 18.45
N CYS A 305 9.45 26.08 17.73
CA CYS A 305 8.10 26.57 17.42
C CYS A 305 7.32 25.61 16.49
N GLU A 306 7.97 24.98 15.51
CA GLU A 306 7.36 23.95 14.65
C GLU A 306 6.83 22.76 15.47
N LEU A 307 7.55 22.38 16.54
CA LEU A 307 7.19 21.27 17.42
C LEU A 307 6.11 21.66 18.46
N ALA A 308 6.20 22.86 19.04
CA ALA A 308 5.25 23.34 20.04
C ALA A 308 3.93 23.85 19.44
N TYR A 309 3.95 24.36 18.20
CA TYR A 309 2.83 24.99 17.52
C TYR A 309 2.75 24.54 16.04
N PRO A 310 2.46 23.25 15.77
CA PRO A 310 2.51 22.66 14.43
C PRO A 310 1.51 23.27 13.44
N THR A 311 0.45 23.93 13.93
CA THR A 311 -0.54 24.63 13.11
C THR A 311 -0.10 26.00 12.59
N VAL A 312 1.07 26.51 13.00
CA VAL A 312 1.44 27.94 12.81
C VAL A 312 2.79 28.16 12.11
N THR A 313 3.51 27.13 11.64
CA THR A 313 4.87 27.30 11.12
C THR A 313 5.08 26.79 9.68
N PRO A 314 5.74 27.55 8.77
CA PRO A 314 5.88 27.16 7.35
C PRO A 314 6.93 26.06 7.10
N LEU A 315 6.60 25.09 6.25
CA LEU A 315 7.43 23.90 5.98
C LEU A 315 8.63 24.18 5.08
N CYS A 316 9.86 23.98 5.60
CA CYS A 316 11.12 23.98 4.83
C CYS A 316 12.03 22.78 5.21
N PRO A 317 12.41 21.89 4.26
CA PRO A 317 13.27 20.72 4.54
C PRO A 317 14.78 21.05 4.65
N PRO A 318 15.52 20.48 5.63
CA PRO A 318 16.98 20.62 5.76
C PRO A 318 17.77 19.45 5.12
N PRO A 319 19.08 19.63 4.82
CA PRO A 319 19.86 18.71 4.00
C PRO A 319 20.54 17.57 4.78
N LYS A 320 20.99 16.53 4.06
CA LYS A 320 21.93 15.50 4.57
C LYS A 320 23.05 15.18 3.58
N LYS A 321 24.24 14.91 4.11
CA LYS A 321 25.35 14.26 3.41
C LYS A 321 25.53 12.82 3.91
N LEU A 322 25.60 11.90 2.95
CA LEU A 322 26.55 10.78 2.82
C LEU A 322 26.73 9.74 3.95
N LYS A 323 26.73 8.47 3.55
CA LYS A 323 27.56 7.40 4.10
C LYS A 323 28.25 6.66 2.96
N THR A 324 29.46 6.15 3.18
CA THR A 324 30.24 5.36 2.22
C THR A 324 29.91 3.86 2.28
N LYS A 325 30.21 3.14 1.19
CA LYS A 325 29.83 1.74 0.93
C LYS A 325 30.86 0.68 1.32
N GLY A 326 30.36 -0.47 1.79
CA GLY A 326 30.45 -1.72 1.02
C GLY A 326 31.57 -2.75 1.32
N GLY A 327 31.24 -4.03 1.16
CA GLY A 327 32.14 -5.20 1.22
C GLY A 327 31.42 -6.48 0.77
N VAL A 328 32.10 -7.44 0.10
CA VAL A 328 31.43 -8.36 -0.87
C VAL A 328 31.81 -9.87 -0.82
N LYS A 329 30.75 -10.71 -0.74
CA LYS A 329 30.48 -12.10 -1.25
C LYS A 329 31.57 -12.95 -1.96
N LYS A 330 31.53 -14.29 -1.73
CA LYS A 330 31.85 -15.44 -2.64
C LYS A 330 30.97 -16.68 -2.25
N LYS A 331 30.15 -17.29 -3.14
CA LYS A 331 30.31 -18.53 -4.01
C LYS A 331 30.51 -19.89 -3.27
N ARG A 332 30.00 -21.10 -3.66
CA ARG A 332 28.95 -21.65 -4.60
C ARG A 332 29.04 -23.22 -4.66
N LYS A 333 27.94 -24.04 -4.71
CA LYS A 333 27.81 -25.39 -5.41
C LYS A 333 26.39 -26.06 -5.32
N LYS A 334 26.18 -27.21 -6.03
CA LYS A 334 24.90 -27.97 -6.35
C LYS A 334 24.58 -29.13 -5.32
N LEU A 335 23.62 -30.10 -5.42
CA LEU A 335 22.65 -30.63 -6.43
C LEU A 335 21.54 -31.54 -5.76
N ALA A 336 20.49 -31.96 -6.52
CA ALA A 336 19.66 -33.21 -6.40
C ALA A 336 18.66 -33.38 -5.20
N GLU A 337 17.56 -34.18 -5.22
CA GLU A 337 16.60 -34.71 -6.25
C GLU A 337 15.35 -35.37 -5.56
N TYR A 338 14.25 -35.64 -6.31
CA TYR A 338 13.04 -36.49 -6.04
C TYR A 338 11.91 -36.17 -4.98
N ASP A 339 10.74 -35.82 -5.54
CA ASP A 339 9.38 -36.47 -5.50
C ASP A 339 8.50 -36.73 -4.24
N VAL A 340 7.17 -36.77 -4.53
CA VAL A 340 5.99 -37.47 -3.95
C VAL A 340 4.76 -36.55 -3.76
N TYR A 341 3.71 -36.84 -4.55
CA TYR A 341 2.40 -36.18 -4.57
C TYR A 341 1.41 -36.66 -3.49
N ARG A 342 0.29 -35.92 -3.30
CA ARG A 342 -0.98 -36.45 -2.76
C ARG A 342 -2.19 -35.93 -3.54
N ASP A 343 -3.24 -36.76 -3.57
CA ASP A 343 -4.38 -36.76 -4.49
C ASP A 343 -5.40 -35.60 -4.32
N PRO A 344 -5.89 -34.96 -5.41
CA PRO A 344 -6.90 -33.88 -5.37
C PRO A 344 -8.37 -34.32 -5.44
N SER A 345 -9.30 -33.36 -5.32
CA SER A 345 -10.75 -33.60 -5.20
C SER A 345 -11.56 -33.31 -6.48
N TYR A 346 -12.79 -33.85 -6.51
CA TYR A 346 -13.69 -34.03 -7.67
C TYR A 346 -13.83 -32.86 -8.68
N HIS A 347 -13.62 -31.60 -8.28
CA HIS A 347 -13.73 -30.47 -9.23
C HIS A 347 -12.58 -30.42 -10.25
N GLU A 348 -11.40 -31.01 -9.94
CA GLU A 348 -10.29 -31.09 -10.90
C GLU A 348 -10.56 -32.01 -12.11
N TYR A 349 -11.59 -32.86 -12.06
CA TYR A 349 -12.06 -33.61 -13.22
C TYR A 349 -12.87 -32.76 -14.19
N LEU A 350 -13.55 -31.71 -13.69
CA LEU A 350 -14.38 -30.83 -14.52
C LEU A 350 -13.54 -29.78 -15.25
N ASP A 351 -12.52 -29.21 -14.59
CA ASP A 351 -11.58 -28.26 -15.21
C ASP A 351 -10.74 -28.90 -16.36
N LYS A 352 -10.50 -30.22 -16.31
CA LYS A 352 -9.78 -30.94 -17.38
C LYS A 352 -10.56 -31.06 -18.69
N ALA A 353 -11.90 -31.06 -18.64
CA ALA A 353 -12.73 -31.18 -19.85
C ALA A 353 -12.80 -29.88 -20.66
N SER A 354 -12.58 -28.72 -20.04
CA SER A 354 -12.69 -27.41 -20.70
C SER A 354 -11.39 -26.91 -21.36
N GLN A 355 -10.29 -27.66 -21.28
CA GLN A 355 -8.98 -27.27 -21.84
C GLN A 355 -8.55 -28.09 -23.07
N SER A 356 -9.42 -28.95 -23.61
CA SER A 356 -9.14 -29.76 -24.80
C SER A 356 -9.48 -29.05 -26.12
N SER A 357 -8.90 -27.88 -26.35
CA SER A 357 -8.72 -27.29 -27.69
C SER A 357 -7.58 -26.28 -27.70
N GLN A 358 -6.75 -26.32 -28.74
CA GLN A 358 -5.52 -25.54 -28.93
C GLN A 358 -4.32 -25.96 -28.06
N ARG A 359 -3.73 -27.11 -28.42
CA ARG A 359 -2.28 -27.32 -28.33
C ARG A 359 -1.70 -27.42 -29.73
N GLN A 360 -0.82 -26.48 -30.09
CA GLN A 360 0.30 -26.74 -30.99
C GLN A 360 1.58 -26.26 -30.31
N SER A 361 2.70 -26.89 -30.67
CA SER A 361 3.87 -27.04 -29.81
C SER A 361 5.16 -26.53 -30.44
N GLN A 362 6.18 -26.37 -29.59
CA GLN A 362 7.64 -26.24 -29.85
C GLN A 362 8.24 -24.83 -29.64
N PRO A 363 9.55 -24.72 -29.36
CA PRO A 363 10.25 -25.48 -28.32
C PRO A 363 11.08 -24.59 -27.37
N SER A 364 11.48 -25.19 -26.26
CA SER A 364 12.28 -24.61 -25.17
C SER A 364 13.51 -23.79 -25.57
N GLN A 365 13.67 -22.60 -24.99
CA GLN A 365 14.98 -22.03 -24.65
C GLN A 365 15.03 -21.58 -23.19
N THR A 366 16.03 -22.08 -22.46
CA THR A 366 16.17 -21.92 -21.01
C THR A 366 16.87 -20.62 -20.63
N SER A 367 16.25 -19.83 -19.75
CA SER A 367 16.86 -18.67 -19.11
C SER A 367 18.06 -19.06 -18.22
N LYS A 368 19.22 -18.44 -18.48
CA LYS A 368 20.42 -18.57 -17.64
C LYS A 368 20.56 -17.34 -16.74
N LYS A 369 20.10 -17.46 -15.48
CA LYS A 369 20.38 -16.49 -14.39
C LYS A 369 21.87 -16.07 -14.41
N LEU A 370 22.17 -14.84 -14.82
CA LEU A 370 23.50 -14.27 -14.70
C LEU A 370 23.69 -13.69 -13.29
N LYS A 371 24.61 -14.30 -12.51
CA LYS A 371 25.19 -13.65 -11.33
C LYS A 371 26.62 -13.25 -11.63
N LEU A 372 26.83 -11.94 -11.63
CA LEU A 372 28.06 -11.17 -11.84
C LEU A 372 29.36 -11.89 -11.46
N SER A 373 30.37 -11.70 -12.32
CA SER A 373 31.77 -11.82 -11.96
C SER A 373 32.41 -10.43 -11.96
N LYS A 374 33.23 -10.14 -10.95
CA LYS A 374 33.93 -8.85 -10.82
C LYS A 374 35.00 -8.72 -11.91
N LYS A 375 34.77 -7.84 -12.88
CA LYS A 375 35.79 -6.98 -13.47
C LYS A 375 35.26 -5.56 -13.35
N GLN A 376 36.06 -4.60 -12.87
CA GLN A 376 35.67 -3.20 -13.03
C GLN A 376 35.67 -2.90 -14.54
N PRO A 377 34.58 -2.36 -15.10
CA PRO A 377 34.56 -1.98 -16.50
C PRO A 377 35.54 -0.83 -16.73
N GLN A 378 36.28 -0.85 -17.84
CA GLN A 378 37.38 0.10 -18.10
C GLN A 378 36.96 1.58 -17.99
N PHE A 379 35.69 1.88 -18.25
CA PHE A 379 35.09 3.22 -18.11
C PHE A 379 35.20 3.83 -16.71
N THR A 380 35.28 3.06 -15.62
CA THR A 380 35.43 3.67 -14.28
C THR A 380 36.75 4.43 -14.11
N LEU A 381 37.78 4.10 -14.90
CA LEU A 381 39.08 4.78 -14.90
C LEU A 381 39.06 6.13 -15.65
N GLN A 382 37.99 6.43 -16.40
CA GLN A 382 37.82 7.72 -17.08
C GLN A 382 37.29 8.81 -16.14
N PHE A 383 36.83 8.45 -14.93
CA PHE A 383 36.36 9.39 -13.94
C PHE A 383 37.50 9.94 -13.08
N PRO A 384 37.52 11.25 -12.75
CA PRO A 384 38.41 11.80 -11.74
C PRO A 384 38.32 11.02 -10.42
N ASN A 385 39.45 10.76 -9.77
CA ASN A 385 39.54 9.97 -8.53
C ASN A 385 38.54 10.40 -7.45
N HIS A 386 38.22 11.69 -7.36
CA HIS A 386 37.23 12.20 -6.42
C HIS A 386 35.79 11.79 -6.78
N ILE A 387 35.42 11.74 -8.07
CA ILE A 387 34.11 11.26 -8.54
C ILE A 387 33.98 9.74 -8.35
N MET A 388 35.05 8.97 -8.62
CA MET A 388 35.05 7.51 -8.44
C MET A 388 34.60 7.08 -7.03
N SER A 389 34.91 7.86 -5.99
CA SER A 389 34.49 7.59 -4.60
C SER A 389 32.98 7.67 -4.36
N TYR A 390 32.23 8.30 -5.26
CA TYR A 390 30.76 8.41 -5.23
C TYR A 390 30.05 7.47 -6.23
N ILE A 391 30.78 6.77 -7.10
CA ILE A 391 30.18 5.80 -8.02
C ILE A 391 29.74 4.57 -7.23
N GLU A 392 28.43 4.48 -7.03
CA GLU A 392 27.83 3.56 -6.08
C GLU A 392 27.67 2.12 -6.60
N ASP A 393 27.37 1.95 -7.89
CA ASP A 393 27.30 0.68 -8.61
C ASP A 393 27.51 0.95 -10.11
N VAL A 394 27.84 -0.07 -10.90
CA VAL A 394 27.95 0.03 -12.36
C VAL A 394 27.28 -1.18 -13.00
N VAL A 395 26.15 -0.95 -13.65
CA VAL A 395 25.34 -1.97 -14.30
C VAL A 395 25.61 -1.93 -15.81
N ASN A 396 26.19 -2.99 -16.35
CA ASN A 396 26.25 -3.21 -17.79
C ASN A 396 25.00 -3.96 -18.24
N VAL A 397 24.12 -3.28 -18.96
CA VAL A 397 22.84 -3.82 -19.47
C VAL A 397 23.00 -4.34 -20.90
N GLU A 398 22.02 -5.11 -21.37
CA GLU A 398 21.97 -5.54 -22.77
C GLU A 398 21.67 -4.34 -23.70
N SER A 399 22.20 -4.40 -24.93
CA SER A 399 22.14 -3.33 -25.92
C SER A 399 21.06 -3.63 -26.97
N ASP A 400 19.81 -3.67 -26.54
CA ASP A 400 18.62 -4.10 -27.31
C ASP A 400 17.60 -2.97 -27.59
N GLY A 401 18.03 -1.71 -27.45
CA GLY A 401 17.14 -0.54 -27.55
C GLY A 401 16.35 -0.23 -26.26
N ASP A 402 16.27 -1.18 -25.31
CA ASP A 402 15.68 -0.97 -23.98
C ASP A 402 16.73 -0.69 -22.89
N CYS A 403 18.02 -0.61 -23.25
CA CYS A 403 19.15 -0.40 -22.35
C CYS A 403 18.92 0.71 -21.30
N GLY A 404 18.41 1.89 -21.70
CA GLY A 404 18.10 2.98 -20.78
C GLY A 404 17.03 2.61 -19.74
N PHE A 405 15.94 1.95 -20.15
CA PHE A 405 14.90 1.47 -19.25
C PHE A 405 15.39 0.32 -18.36
N ARG A 406 16.28 -0.54 -18.88
CA ARG A 406 16.95 -1.61 -18.12
C ARG A 406 17.87 -1.05 -17.02
N VAL A 407 18.56 0.07 -17.26
CA VAL A 407 19.37 0.77 -16.24
C VAL A 407 18.48 1.29 -15.11
N ILE A 408 17.37 1.94 -15.44
CA ILE A 408 16.41 2.44 -14.43
C ILE A 408 15.78 1.26 -13.66
N ALA A 409 15.40 0.19 -14.36
CA ALA A 409 14.84 -0.99 -13.73
C ALA A 409 15.81 -1.64 -12.73
N SER A 410 17.10 -1.70 -13.10
CA SER A 410 18.14 -2.20 -12.21
C SER A 410 18.37 -1.29 -11.00
N LEU A 411 18.34 0.03 -11.17
CA LEU A 411 18.42 1.02 -10.08
C LEU A 411 17.28 0.84 -9.07
N HIS A 412 16.06 0.56 -9.54
CA HIS A 412 14.89 0.33 -8.70
C HIS A 412 14.75 -1.13 -8.21
N GLY A 413 15.72 -2.00 -8.52
CA GLY A 413 15.80 -3.37 -8.00
C GLY A 413 14.82 -4.37 -8.64
N TYR A 414 14.31 -4.07 -9.83
CA TYR A 414 13.59 -5.03 -10.66
C TYR A 414 14.55 -6.10 -11.24
N ASP A 415 13.99 -7.18 -11.78
CA ASP A 415 14.73 -8.24 -12.46
C ASP A 415 14.94 -7.92 -13.96
N GLU A 416 15.46 -8.89 -14.73
CA GLU A 416 15.91 -8.71 -16.12
C GLU A 416 14.78 -8.23 -17.07
N ASP A 417 13.50 -8.37 -16.70
CA ASP A 417 12.33 -7.92 -17.48
C ASP A 417 11.69 -6.60 -16.99
N GLY A 418 12.26 -5.99 -15.94
CA GLY A 418 11.72 -4.80 -15.27
C GLY A 418 11.66 -3.51 -16.11
N TRP A 419 12.36 -3.46 -17.25
CA TRP A 419 12.33 -2.34 -18.20
C TRP A 419 10.90 -2.06 -18.72
N SER A 420 10.10 -3.12 -18.88
CA SER A 420 8.69 -3.04 -19.30
C SER A 420 7.79 -2.42 -18.22
N MET A 421 8.15 -2.55 -16.94
CA MET A 421 7.48 -1.86 -15.84
C MET A 421 7.86 -0.38 -15.82
N VAL A 422 9.14 -0.05 -16.01
CA VAL A 422 9.61 1.35 -16.05
C VAL A 422 8.87 2.15 -17.13
N ARG A 423 8.72 1.60 -18.34
CA ARG A 423 7.93 2.21 -19.42
C ARG A 423 6.48 2.48 -19.03
N ARG A 424 5.84 1.54 -18.30
CA ARG A 424 4.47 1.68 -17.80
C ARG A 424 4.34 2.74 -16.71
N GLU A 425 5.29 2.80 -15.78
CA GLU A 425 5.31 3.78 -14.68
C GLU A 425 5.52 5.20 -15.22
N LEU A 426 6.41 5.37 -16.21
CA LEU A 426 6.56 6.61 -16.97
C LEU A 426 5.29 6.99 -17.75
N GLY A 427 4.65 6.02 -18.41
CA GLY A 427 3.38 6.25 -19.11
C GLY A 427 2.24 6.69 -18.17
N LEU A 428 2.22 6.23 -16.92
CA LEU A 428 1.26 6.67 -15.90
C LEU A 428 1.57 8.09 -15.38
N GLU A 429 2.84 8.47 -15.24
CA GLU A 429 3.27 9.83 -14.88
C GLU A 429 2.83 10.88 -15.94
N ILE A 430 2.84 10.53 -17.23
CA ILE A 430 2.31 11.40 -18.31
C ILE A 430 0.78 11.57 -18.21
N ILE A 431 0.07 10.49 -17.86
CA ILE A 431 -1.39 10.42 -17.87
C ILE A 431 -2.02 11.10 -16.63
N ASP A 432 -1.23 11.46 -15.61
CA ASP A 432 -1.70 12.21 -14.46
C ASP A 432 -2.25 13.60 -14.88
N LYS A 433 -3.57 13.76 -14.74
CA LYS A 433 -4.31 14.92 -15.28
C LYS A 433 -3.89 16.23 -14.62
N ASP A 434 -3.41 16.18 -13.38
CA ASP A 434 -2.96 17.38 -12.65
C ASP A 434 -1.56 17.85 -13.10
N ARG A 435 -0.83 17.04 -13.90
CA ARG A 435 0.53 17.34 -14.39
C ARG A 435 0.65 17.41 -15.90
N SER A 436 -0.32 16.87 -16.65
CA SER A 436 -0.30 16.84 -18.12
C SER A 436 -0.03 18.21 -18.77
N THR A 437 -0.61 19.31 -18.25
CA THR A 437 -0.39 20.68 -18.76
C THR A 437 0.99 21.26 -18.46
N LEU A 438 1.76 20.68 -17.53
CA LEU A 438 3.15 21.03 -17.26
C LEU A 438 4.07 20.29 -18.24
N TYR A 439 3.85 18.99 -18.43
CA TYR A 439 4.61 18.19 -19.38
C TYR A 439 4.42 18.64 -20.83
N ASP A 440 3.20 19.03 -21.22
CA ASP A 440 2.90 19.54 -22.57
C ASP A 440 3.72 20.80 -22.91
N LYS A 441 3.89 21.70 -21.92
CA LYS A 441 4.76 22.89 -22.02
C LYS A 441 6.25 22.56 -21.99
N LEU A 442 6.67 21.51 -21.28
CA LEU A 442 8.08 21.07 -21.23
C LEU A 442 8.51 20.41 -22.54
N PHE A 443 7.63 19.60 -23.14
CA PHE A 443 7.89 18.85 -24.38
C PHE A 443 7.41 19.59 -25.64
N SER A 444 7.10 20.89 -25.56
CA SER A 444 6.73 21.74 -26.72
C SER A 444 5.66 21.11 -27.63
N ASN A 445 4.60 20.56 -27.03
CA ASN A 445 3.49 19.85 -27.67
C ASN A 445 3.84 18.48 -28.33
N GLN A 446 5.06 17.94 -28.15
CA GLN A 446 5.44 16.58 -28.62
C GLN A 446 5.03 15.46 -27.64
N LEU A 447 4.15 15.76 -26.67
CA LEU A 447 3.75 14.83 -25.61
C LEU A 447 3.06 13.55 -26.15
N SER A 448 2.46 13.61 -27.34
CA SER A 448 1.97 12.43 -28.08
C SER A 448 3.09 11.48 -28.49
N GLU A 449 4.20 12.01 -29.00
CA GLU A 449 5.36 11.23 -29.48
C GLU A 449 6.13 10.62 -28.29
N VAL A 450 6.28 11.36 -27.19
CA VAL A 450 6.83 10.84 -25.92
C VAL A 450 5.95 9.72 -25.35
N ARG A 451 4.63 9.81 -25.52
CA ARG A 451 3.70 8.76 -25.08
C ARG A 451 3.76 7.53 -25.98
N GLU A 452 3.86 7.71 -27.30
CA GLU A 452 3.93 6.62 -28.28
C GLU A 452 5.25 5.85 -28.21
N SER A 453 6.36 6.54 -27.97
CA SER A 453 7.69 5.95 -27.77
C SER A 453 7.80 5.10 -26.50
N LEU A 454 6.97 5.34 -25.48
CA LEU A 454 6.85 4.49 -24.28
C LEU A 454 6.02 3.22 -24.50
N MET A 455 5.18 3.16 -25.54
CA MET A 455 4.31 2.02 -25.84
C MET A 455 5.07 0.93 -26.62
N ILE A 456 5.02 -0.30 -26.13
CA ILE A 456 5.70 -1.48 -26.70
C ILE A 456 4.72 -2.25 -27.58
N GLU A 457 5.13 -2.59 -28.81
CA GLU A 457 4.31 -3.34 -29.78
C GLU A 457 4.70 -4.82 -29.87
N SER A 458 5.95 -5.18 -29.52
CA SER A 458 6.40 -6.58 -29.44
C SER A 458 7.58 -6.75 -28.47
N PHE A 459 7.79 -7.99 -27.99
CA PHE A 459 8.95 -8.35 -27.18
C PHE A 459 10.16 -8.64 -28.08
N GLY A 460 11.20 -7.82 -27.99
CA GLY A 460 12.40 -7.92 -28.81
C GLY A 460 13.15 -6.58 -28.88
N SER A 461 14.16 -6.49 -29.73
CA SER A 461 14.91 -5.24 -29.93
C SER A 461 13.98 -4.13 -30.42
N GLN A 462 13.92 -3.02 -29.70
CA GLN A 462 13.03 -1.91 -30.06
C GLN A 462 13.66 -1.03 -31.15
N PRO A 463 12.87 -0.48 -32.09
CA PRO A 463 13.36 0.43 -33.11
C PRO A 463 13.68 1.81 -32.51
N PRO A 464 14.50 2.65 -33.17
CA PRO A 464 15.04 3.89 -32.59
C PRO A 464 14.00 4.86 -32.02
N GLU A 465 12.80 4.89 -32.59
CA GLU A 465 11.68 5.75 -32.22
C GLU A 465 11.10 5.40 -30.84
N LYS A 466 11.44 4.22 -30.30
CA LYS A 466 11.04 3.77 -28.96
C LYS A 466 12.18 3.83 -27.94
N TRP A 467 13.37 4.32 -28.30
CA TRP A 467 14.54 4.33 -27.41
C TRP A 467 14.42 5.40 -26.31
N LEU A 468 15.09 5.17 -25.18
CA LEU A 468 15.14 6.16 -24.10
C LEU A 468 16.06 7.32 -24.48
N THR A 469 15.47 8.49 -24.69
CA THR A 469 16.18 9.75 -24.91
C THR A 469 16.03 10.66 -23.68
N LEU A 470 17.12 11.29 -23.26
CA LEU A 470 17.09 12.20 -22.10
C LEU A 470 16.46 13.58 -22.36
N PRO A 471 16.51 14.15 -23.58
CA PRO A 471 15.69 15.32 -23.91
C PRO A 471 14.19 15.07 -23.72
N ASP A 472 13.69 13.91 -24.16
CA ASP A 472 12.26 13.67 -24.31
C ASP A 472 11.66 12.90 -23.11
N MET A 473 12.47 12.15 -22.36
CA MET A 473 12.02 11.38 -21.19
C MET A 473 12.75 11.75 -19.89
N GLY A 474 13.81 12.55 -19.93
CA GLY A 474 14.66 12.83 -18.76
C GLY A 474 13.89 13.46 -17.60
N TYR A 475 13.09 14.50 -17.85
CA TYR A 475 12.25 15.15 -16.84
C TYR A 475 11.20 14.19 -16.24
N LEU A 476 10.67 13.30 -17.08
CA LEU A 476 9.66 12.32 -16.69
C LEU A 476 10.24 11.28 -15.72
N ILE A 477 11.46 10.79 -15.99
CA ILE A 477 12.19 9.86 -15.13
C ILE A 477 12.58 10.54 -13.80
N VAL A 478 13.08 11.77 -13.86
CA VAL A 478 13.42 12.58 -12.67
C VAL A 478 12.22 12.73 -11.75
N ASN A 479 11.03 13.04 -12.28
CA ASN A 479 9.82 13.25 -11.49
C ASN A 479 9.18 11.93 -11.01
N CYS A 480 9.06 10.92 -11.88
CA CYS A 480 8.42 9.64 -11.57
C CYS A 480 9.15 8.89 -10.44
N TYR A 481 10.48 8.92 -10.45
CA TYR A 481 11.32 8.19 -9.49
C TYR A 481 12.00 9.07 -8.44
N ASN A 482 11.86 10.40 -8.52
CA ASN A 482 12.52 11.39 -7.66
C ASN A 482 14.07 11.23 -7.63
N VAL A 483 14.67 11.11 -8.82
CA VAL A 483 16.11 10.88 -9.02
C VAL A 483 16.77 12.04 -9.76
N VAL A 484 18.07 12.26 -9.54
CA VAL A 484 18.88 13.16 -10.39
C VAL A 484 19.49 12.33 -11.52
N LEU A 485 19.12 12.64 -12.75
CA LEU A 485 19.55 11.91 -13.95
C LEU A 485 20.58 12.74 -14.73
N VAL A 486 21.72 12.13 -15.04
CA VAL A 486 22.85 12.80 -15.71
C VAL A 486 23.32 11.97 -16.89
N ASN A 487 23.35 12.57 -18.07
CA ASN A 487 24.05 11.98 -19.22
C ASN A 487 25.54 12.31 -19.15
N MET A 488 26.40 11.34 -19.46
CA MET A 488 27.85 11.54 -19.55
C MET A 488 28.31 10.99 -20.89
N LYS A 489 29.09 11.77 -21.63
CA LYS A 489 29.70 11.35 -22.89
C LYS A 489 31.19 11.10 -22.67
N GLU A 490 31.76 10.20 -23.45
CA GLU A 490 33.21 9.97 -23.45
C GLU A 490 33.96 11.29 -23.73
N GLY A 491 35.01 11.57 -22.95
CA GLY A 491 35.72 12.85 -22.95
C GLY A 491 35.02 14.04 -22.25
N PHE A 492 33.73 13.93 -21.93
CA PHE A 492 32.92 14.97 -21.29
C PHE A 492 32.16 14.42 -20.07
N PRO A 493 32.83 14.21 -18.92
CA PRO A 493 32.25 13.58 -17.72
C PRO A 493 31.29 14.50 -16.94
N LEU A 494 31.04 15.72 -17.43
CA LEU A 494 30.08 16.67 -16.88
C LEU A 494 29.09 17.08 -17.97
N PRO A 495 27.77 17.05 -17.69
CA PRO A 495 26.75 17.32 -18.70
C PRO A 495 26.78 18.79 -19.12
N PRO A 496 26.57 19.11 -20.42
CA PRO A 496 26.23 20.47 -20.81
C PRO A 496 24.91 20.87 -20.15
N VAL A 497 24.93 21.95 -19.39
CA VAL A 497 23.73 22.46 -18.70
C VAL A 497 22.81 23.08 -19.74
N THR A 498 21.59 22.55 -19.88
CA THR A 498 20.58 23.15 -20.77
C THR A 498 20.43 24.64 -20.46
N LEU A 499 20.35 25.48 -21.49
CA LEU A 499 20.16 26.92 -21.30
C LEU A 499 18.69 27.30 -21.10
N ASP A 500 17.75 26.35 -21.20
CA ASP A 500 16.31 26.63 -21.11
C ASP A 500 15.85 27.09 -19.73
N TRP A 501 16.60 26.79 -18.65
CA TRP A 501 16.35 27.43 -17.34
C TRP A 501 16.38 28.95 -17.45
N LYS A 502 17.12 29.53 -18.40
CA LYS A 502 17.14 30.98 -18.63
C LYS A 502 15.77 31.52 -19.06
N LYS A 503 14.93 30.73 -19.73
CA LYS A 503 13.57 31.13 -20.18
C LYS A 503 12.57 31.12 -19.02
N PHE A 504 12.75 30.23 -18.04
CA PHE A 504 11.80 29.98 -16.95
C PHE A 504 12.31 30.40 -15.56
N ARG A 505 13.42 31.14 -15.48
CA ARG A 505 14.03 31.58 -14.22
C ARG A 505 13.24 32.71 -13.55
N SER A 506 13.19 32.69 -12.22
CA SER A 506 12.79 33.85 -11.42
C SER A 506 13.81 34.99 -11.51
N HIS A 507 13.41 36.22 -11.20
CA HIS A 507 14.29 37.39 -11.33
C HIS A 507 15.57 37.27 -10.47
N THR A 508 15.43 36.78 -9.23
CA THR A 508 16.52 36.57 -8.26
C THR A 508 17.57 35.56 -8.73
N THR A 509 17.15 34.53 -9.48
CA THR A 509 18.05 33.52 -10.08
C THR A 509 18.86 34.03 -11.28
N THR A 510 18.74 35.31 -11.67
CA THR A 510 19.57 35.89 -12.74
C THR A 510 21.05 36.01 -12.37
N SER A 511 21.34 36.31 -11.10
CA SER A 511 22.72 36.40 -10.57
C SER A 511 23.50 35.09 -10.65
N TRP A 512 22.79 33.94 -10.68
CA TRP A 512 23.41 32.62 -10.74
C TRP A 512 24.12 32.37 -12.07
N MET A 513 23.78 33.13 -13.13
CA MET A 513 24.33 32.93 -14.47
C MET A 513 25.86 33.08 -14.51
N LEU A 514 26.43 34.07 -13.81
CA LEU A 514 27.88 34.28 -13.70
C LEU A 514 28.55 33.11 -12.95
N GLY A 515 27.98 32.72 -11.80
CA GLY A 515 28.48 31.61 -10.99
C GLY A 515 28.29 30.23 -11.63
N PHE A 516 27.35 30.05 -12.55
CA PHE A 516 27.20 28.82 -13.34
C PHE A 516 28.16 28.81 -14.54
N ALA A 517 28.23 29.91 -15.29
CA ALA A 517 29.09 30.01 -16.47
C ALA A 517 30.58 29.84 -16.13
N GLY A 518 31.07 30.50 -15.07
CA GLY A 518 32.48 30.34 -14.65
C GLY A 518 32.83 28.92 -14.21
N ARG A 519 31.89 28.19 -13.58
CA ARG A 519 32.09 26.77 -13.23
C ARG A 519 31.99 25.86 -14.44
N LEU A 520 31.10 26.13 -15.39
CA LEU A 520 31.03 25.40 -16.66
C LEU A 520 32.32 25.54 -17.48
N GLN A 521 32.90 26.75 -17.56
CA GLN A 521 34.19 26.98 -18.23
C GLN A 521 35.34 26.25 -17.55
N HIS A 522 35.39 26.27 -16.20
CA HIS A 522 36.47 25.61 -15.44
C HIS A 522 36.50 24.09 -15.63
N TRP A 523 35.34 23.45 -15.89
CA TRP A 523 35.22 22.00 -16.05
C TRP A 523 34.88 21.55 -17.47
N GLN A 524 34.94 22.45 -18.47
CA GLN A 524 34.51 22.17 -19.84
C GLN A 524 35.44 21.21 -20.59
N LEU A 525 36.71 21.14 -20.17
CA LEU A 525 37.71 20.19 -20.65
C LEU A 525 38.49 19.68 -19.44
N LEU A 526 38.20 18.45 -19.01
CA LEU A 526 39.09 17.68 -18.16
C LEU A 526 40.09 16.97 -19.09
N THR A 527 41.24 17.60 -19.33
CA THR A 527 42.35 16.93 -20.03
C THR A 527 42.70 15.64 -19.28
N PRO A 528 42.78 14.49 -19.97
CA PRO A 528 43.26 13.28 -19.33
C PRO A 528 44.69 13.53 -18.84
N ILE A 529 44.98 13.15 -17.59
CA ILE A 529 46.36 13.04 -17.14
C ILE A 529 46.95 11.86 -17.91
N LEU A 530 47.72 12.18 -18.95
CA LEU A 530 48.56 11.21 -19.65
C LEU A 530 49.52 10.59 -18.63
N ALA A 531 49.57 9.26 -18.61
CA ALA A 531 50.60 8.46 -17.95
C ALA A 531 51.66 8.07 -18.99
#